data_AF-A0A2G8LCK9-F1
#
_entry.id   AF-A0A2G8LCK9-F1
#
_cell.length_a   1.000
_cell.length_b   1.000
_cell.length_c   1.000
_cell.angle_alpha   90.00
_cell.angle_beta   90.00
_cell.angle_gamma   90.00
#
_symmetry.space_group_name_H-M   'P 1'
#
loop_
_entity.id
_entity.type
_entity.pdbx_description
1 polymer ?
#
loop_
_entity_poly.entity_id
_entity_poly.type
_entity_poly.pdbx_seq_one_letter_code
_entity_poly.pdbx_strand_id
1 'polypeptide(L)'
;MDVRKNHPESNGCNAGLGMTFSEYVTMDQEEVNSVDVSILPAYGECPAQGLLLCYWNNIIGPHAHCVWQIAGKPEFTQEQLKYLSTHTLTSSDNPASAINSKLLFLEDQDAIVHIFLFSGYQRSQKVTFALSLVIPFQLKDWYLSVHSFCEMRLTSMVRRLRVLQEKYKSEENSPAIQAFSAKVPDFLRSITRLSNFGLPKKIELNDTVFASGQDKHLDVQFMRKAIAGHLQSCGCSVVIGNSVAEINMVLFTLALFLTPSERQYSLRLTKDSSQFPFKYEADVQLQGFLKTSFEVEDSLLSIMASRYPTSLVDLTTLEVKQMYHYNEHEYMRHEVITKELQHTWLESKEPIPVLRFSKEIETDTLVENFQKEMYMLNPEGGVREAFLLHFARLLDRKALLLIKYVEDETHRGKYPFKVSVRKLKADLDLTPDGNFRIVIAHAEKLQPGIYSMVCGSLAVRGRDILEV
;
A
#
# COMPACT_ATOMS: atom_id res chain seq x y z
N MET A 1 44.90 -4.65 74.35
CA MET A 1 45.44 -3.76 73.30
C MET A 1 44.32 -3.57 72.30
N ASP A 2 43.27 -2.79 72.55
CA ASP A 2 43.15 -1.42 73.05
C ASP A 2 43.76 -0.37 72.11
N VAL A 3 42.90 0.62 71.78
CA VAL A 3 43.13 1.97 71.20
C VAL A 3 43.15 2.10 69.65
N ARG A 4 42.37 2.96 68.95
CA ARG A 4 41.22 3.85 69.24
C ARG A 4 40.60 4.39 67.90
N LYS A 5 39.27 4.51 67.92
CA LYS A 5 38.35 5.61 67.47
C LYS A 5 38.59 6.42 66.18
N ASN A 6 37.51 6.61 65.39
CA ASN A 6 36.66 7.81 65.44
C ASN A 6 35.33 7.65 64.67
N HIS A 7 34.23 8.11 65.28
CA HIS A 7 32.95 8.47 64.65
C HIS A 7 32.97 9.96 64.23
N PRO A 8 32.01 10.40 63.40
CA PRO A 8 30.90 11.18 63.99
C PRO A 8 29.50 10.81 63.45
N GLU A 9 28.51 11.19 64.25
CA GLU A 9 27.06 11.06 64.07
C GLU A 9 26.49 12.05 63.03
N SER A 10 25.38 11.70 62.38
CA SER A 10 24.35 12.67 61.98
C SER A 10 22.95 12.04 61.84
N ASN A 11 22.07 12.47 62.75
CA ASN A 11 20.65 12.86 62.61
C ASN A 11 19.74 12.18 61.56
N GLY A 12 18.77 11.40 62.05
CA GLY A 12 17.35 11.82 62.16
C GLY A 12 16.54 12.24 60.92
N CYS A 13 15.40 11.54 60.75
CA CYS A 13 14.10 11.97 60.19
C CYS A 13 13.71 11.54 58.75
N ASN A 14 12.89 10.47 58.73
CA ASN A 14 11.70 10.21 57.91
C ASN A 14 11.25 11.30 56.92
N ALA A 15 11.09 10.90 55.65
CA ALA A 15 9.83 11.03 54.89
C ALA A 15 9.95 10.23 53.58
N GLY A 16 10.02 8.90 53.67
CA GLY A 16 9.78 8.04 52.51
C GLY A 16 8.28 7.94 52.30
N LEU A 17 7.71 8.82 51.48
CA LEU A 17 6.40 8.61 50.85
C LEU A 17 6.55 7.45 49.86
N GLY A 18 6.55 6.23 50.39
CA GLY A 18 6.34 5.03 49.59
C GLY A 18 4.86 4.99 49.24
N MET A 19 4.54 5.21 47.97
CA MET A 19 3.17 5.04 47.47
C MET A 19 2.68 3.62 47.81
N THR A 20 1.49 3.56 48.39
CA THR A 20 0.80 2.31 48.71
C THR A 20 0.37 1.60 47.42
N PHE A 21 0.20 0.27 47.45
CA PHE A 21 -0.35 -0.50 46.31
C PHE A 21 -1.71 0.03 45.85
N SER A 22 -2.50 0.59 46.78
CA SER A 22 -3.74 1.30 46.48
C SER A 22 -3.50 2.56 45.65
N GLU A 23 -2.49 3.37 45.98
CA GLU A 23 -2.09 4.57 45.23
C GLU A 23 -1.48 4.24 43.87
N TYR A 24 -0.73 3.13 43.75
CA TYR A 24 -0.27 2.60 42.46
C TYR A 24 -1.45 2.19 41.56
N VAL A 25 -2.44 1.49 42.11
CA VAL A 25 -3.65 1.08 41.38
C VAL A 25 -4.56 2.27 41.05
N THR A 26 -4.62 3.30 41.91
CA THR A 26 -5.41 4.51 41.62
C THR A 26 -4.73 5.45 40.64
N MET A 27 -3.39 5.61 40.68
CA MET A 27 -2.64 6.34 39.65
C MET A 27 -2.68 5.61 38.30
N ASP A 28 -2.51 4.28 38.29
CA ASP A 28 -2.75 3.51 37.06
C ASP A 28 -4.21 3.66 36.63
N GLN A 29 -5.22 3.66 37.51
CA GLN A 29 -6.62 3.87 37.10
C GLN A 29 -6.94 5.28 36.57
N GLU A 30 -6.31 6.34 37.10
CA GLU A 30 -6.54 7.72 36.63
C GLU A 30 -5.79 8.03 35.32
N GLU A 31 -4.55 7.56 35.13
CA GLU A 31 -3.83 7.67 33.85
C GLU A 31 -4.32 6.68 32.78
N VAL A 32 -4.77 5.48 33.17
CA VAL A 32 -5.28 4.47 32.23
C VAL A 32 -6.69 4.84 31.72
N ASN A 33 -7.40 5.78 32.35
CA ASN A 33 -8.70 6.25 31.84
C ASN A 33 -8.61 7.41 30.84
N SER A 34 -7.44 8.03 30.67
CA SER A 34 -7.27 9.09 29.66
C SER A 34 -6.91 8.48 28.31
N VAL A 35 -7.92 8.34 27.44
CA VAL A 35 -7.71 8.03 26.02
C VAL A 35 -7.15 9.29 25.35
N ASP A 36 -6.00 9.19 24.69
CA ASP A 36 -5.45 10.31 23.92
C ASP A 36 -6.25 10.49 22.62
N VAL A 37 -7.01 11.58 22.53
CA VAL A 37 -7.84 11.90 21.36
C VAL A 37 -7.20 13.02 20.57
N SER A 38 -6.69 12.68 19.40
CA SER A 38 -6.15 13.61 18.42
C SER A 38 -7.19 13.93 17.35
N ILE A 39 -7.65 15.18 17.30
CA ILE A 39 -8.53 15.66 16.23
C ILE A 39 -7.68 16.07 15.03
N LEU A 40 -7.88 15.38 13.92
CA LEU A 40 -7.20 15.62 12.66
C LEU A 40 -8.04 16.51 11.74
N PRO A 41 -7.41 17.42 10.97
CA PRO A 41 -8.14 18.28 10.05
C PRO A 41 -8.87 17.45 8.99
N ALA A 42 -10.07 17.89 8.61
CA ALA A 42 -10.80 17.32 7.50
C ALA A 42 -10.15 17.71 6.18
N TYR A 43 -9.59 16.75 5.46
CA TYR A 43 -9.09 16.94 4.10
C TYR A 43 -10.23 16.61 3.12
N GLY A 44 -11.17 17.53 2.89
CA GLY A 44 -12.38 17.23 2.10
C GLY A 44 -13.28 16.17 2.76
N GLU A 45 -14.11 15.48 1.97
CA GLU A 45 -15.00 14.42 2.47
C GLU A 45 -14.25 13.11 2.74
N CYS A 46 -13.66 12.99 3.93
CA CYS A 46 -12.99 11.75 4.33
C CYS A 46 -14.01 10.60 4.50
N PRO A 47 -13.77 9.42 3.91
CA PRO A 47 -14.66 8.27 4.06
C PRO A 47 -14.52 7.61 5.44
N ALA A 48 -13.39 7.76 6.13
CA ALA A 48 -13.17 7.18 7.45
C ALA A 48 -13.65 8.11 8.58
N GLN A 49 -14.09 7.51 9.69
CA GLN A 49 -14.34 8.22 10.94
C GLN A 49 -13.02 8.48 11.68
N GLY A 50 -12.10 7.53 11.64
CA GLY A 50 -10.78 7.66 12.26
C GLY A 50 -9.99 6.37 12.32
N LEU A 51 -8.83 6.43 12.97
CA LEU A 51 -8.04 5.29 13.40
C LEU A 51 -8.11 5.15 14.92
N LEU A 52 -8.15 3.91 15.39
CA LEU A 52 -8.16 3.56 16.81
C LEU A 52 -6.99 2.61 17.09
N LEU A 53 -6.13 2.97 18.03
CA LEU A 53 -5.13 2.05 18.57
C LEU A 53 -5.61 1.54 19.93
N CYS A 54 -5.85 0.23 20.03
CA CYS A 54 -6.17 -0.46 21.27
C CYS A 54 -5.01 -1.35 21.70
N TYR A 55 -4.97 -1.67 22.99
CA TYR A 55 -4.05 -2.66 23.55
C TYR A 55 -4.70 -3.49 24.65
N TRP A 56 -4.15 -4.67 24.88
CA TRP A 56 -4.54 -5.51 26.00
C TRP A 56 -3.77 -5.11 27.26
N ASN A 57 -4.48 -4.66 28.29
CA ASN A 57 -3.94 -4.43 29.61
C ASN A 57 -4.28 -5.63 30.52
N ASN A 58 -3.30 -6.16 31.24
CA ASN A 58 -3.48 -7.36 32.07
C ASN A 58 -4.42 -7.15 33.29
N ILE A 59 -4.68 -5.90 33.68
CA ILE A 59 -5.51 -5.55 34.83
C ILE A 59 -6.94 -5.25 34.40
N ILE A 60 -7.11 -4.37 33.40
CA ILE A 60 -8.43 -3.88 32.97
C ILE A 60 -8.97 -4.54 31.69
N GLY A 61 -8.14 -5.36 31.04
CA GLY A 61 -8.48 -5.98 29.76
C GLY A 61 -8.30 -5.04 28.56
N PRO A 62 -9.14 -5.17 27.52
CA PRO A 62 -8.97 -4.44 26.26
C PRO A 62 -9.31 -2.96 26.39
N HIS A 63 -8.34 -2.09 26.06
CA HIS A 63 -8.46 -0.66 26.27
C HIS A 63 -8.04 0.17 25.04
N ALA A 64 -8.67 1.32 24.84
CA ALA A 64 -8.32 2.27 23.78
C ALA A 64 -7.13 3.13 24.23
N HIS A 65 -6.01 3.08 23.52
CA HIS A 65 -4.84 3.88 23.85
C HIS A 65 -4.89 5.27 23.21
N CYS A 66 -5.14 5.32 21.90
CA CYS A 66 -5.11 6.55 21.12
C CYS A 66 -6.18 6.50 20.03
N VAL A 67 -6.82 7.65 19.81
CA VAL A 67 -7.87 7.86 18.81
C VAL A 67 -7.47 9.00 17.90
N TRP A 68 -7.32 8.72 16.61
CA TRP A 68 -7.15 9.74 15.58
C TRP A 68 -8.47 9.96 14.87
N GLN A 69 -9.19 10.99 15.28
CA GLN A 69 -10.53 11.28 14.77
C GLN A 69 -10.48 12.37 13.69
N ILE A 70 -11.27 12.21 12.62
CA ILE A 70 -11.43 13.26 11.62
C ILE A 70 -12.40 14.34 12.12
N ALA A 71 -11.99 15.61 12.03
CA ALA A 71 -12.84 16.75 12.34
C ALA A 71 -14.13 16.74 11.51
N GLY A 72 -15.26 17.02 12.15
CA GLY A 72 -16.58 17.03 11.51
C GLY A 72 -17.25 15.67 11.33
N LYS A 73 -16.59 14.56 11.73
CA LYS A 73 -17.24 13.25 11.88
C LYS A 73 -17.80 13.08 13.30
N PRO A 74 -18.80 12.19 13.49
CA PRO A 74 -19.32 11.88 14.83
C PRO A 74 -18.20 11.46 15.78
N GLU A 75 -18.20 12.03 16.98
CA GLU A 75 -17.25 11.66 18.03
C GLU A 75 -17.45 10.23 18.50
N PHE A 76 -16.34 9.54 18.77
CA PHE A 76 -16.40 8.23 19.38
C PHE A 76 -16.85 8.38 20.84
N THR A 77 -18.03 7.86 21.15
CA THR A 77 -18.50 7.81 22.54
C THR A 77 -17.67 6.81 23.36
N GLN A 78 -17.60 7.01 24.67
CA GLN A 78 -16.88 6.08 25.57
C GLN A 78 -17.43 4.64 25.47
N GLU A 79 -18.74 4.49 25.29
CA GLU A 79 -19.38 3.18 25.08
C GLU A 79 -18.92 2.52 23.77
N GLN A 80 -18.86 3.29 22.68
CA GLN A 80 -18.34 2.80 21.40
C GLN A 80 -16.87 2.43 21.48
N LEU A 81 -16.02 3.23 22.14
CA LEU A 81 -14.60 2.92 22.32
C LEU A 81 -14.42 1.61 23.10
N LYS A 82 -15.19 1.42 24.17
CA LYS A 82 -15.17 0.18 24.98
C LYS A 82 -15.67 -1.02 24.18
N TYR A 83 -16.73 -0.85 23.39
CA TYR A 83 -17.25 -1.89 22.51
C TYR A 83 -16.21 -2.30 21.46
N LEU A 84 -15.66 -1.32 20.74
CA LEU A 84 -14.65 -1.54 19.70
C LEU A 84 -13.36 -2.15 20.27
N SER A 85 -12.84 -1.64 21.39
CA SER A 85 -11.62 -2.21 22.01
C SER A 85 -11.82 -3.67 22.40
N THR A 86 -12.99 -4.00 22.97
CA THR A 86 -13.32 -5.36 23.37
C THR A 86 -13.41 -6.28 22.16
N HIS A 87 -14.24 -5.96 21.17
CA HIS A 87 -14.45 -6.82 20.00
C HIS A 87 -13.19 -6.97 19.12
N THR A 88 -12.33 -5.96 19.10
CA THR A 88 -11.08 -6.02 18.32
C THR A 88 -10.03 -6.93 18.93
N LEU A 89 -9.89 -6.95 20.27
CA LEU A 89 -8.81 -7.66 20.96
C LEU A 89 -9.21 -9.03 21.54
N THR A 90 -10.48 -9.25 21.93
CA THR A 90 -10.90 -10.54 22.50
C THR A 90 -11.09 -11.63 21.47
N SER A 91 -11.19 -11.27 20.19
CA SER A 91 -11.52 -12.17 19.09
C SER A 91 -10.31 -12.91 18.50
N SER A 92 -9.12 -12.87 19.13
CA SER A 92 -7.88 -13.37 18.53
C SER A 92 -6.96 -14.16 19.46
N ASP A 93 -6.42 -15.26 18.91
CA ASP A 93 -5.24 -15.94 19.43
C ASP A 93 -4.02 -15.02 19.40
N ASN A 94 -3.15 -15.10 20.41
CA ASN A 94 -1.99 -14.25 20.57
C ASN A 94 -1.10 -14.23 19.31
N PRO A 95 -0.84 -13.06 18.68
CA PRO A 95 -0.03 -12.99 17.47
C PRO A 95 1.45 -13.25 17.81
N ALA A 96 1.92 -14.47 17.53
CA ALA A 96 3.26 -14.94 17.87
C ALA A 96 4.41 -14.11 17.25
N SER A 97 4.16 -13.44 16.11
CA SER A 97 5.10 -12.49 15.47
C SER A 97 4.53 -11.76 14.25
N ALA A 98 3.56 -12.37 13.57
CA ALA A 98 2.92 -11.83 12.37
C ALA A 98 1.88 -10.74 12.70
N ILE A 99 1.63 -9.86 11.73
CA ILE A 99 0.50 -8.93 11.76
C ILE A 99 -0.69 -9.68 11.15
N ASN A 100 -1.80 -9.77 11.88
CA ASN A 100 -3.01 -10.43 11.40
C ASN A 100 -4.10 -9.38 11.11
N SER A 101 -4.62 -9.35 9.89
CA SER A 101 -5.70 -8.47 9.48
C SER A 101 -7.06 -9.16 9.63
N LYS A 102 -8.06 -8.46 10.17
CA LYS A 102 -9.44 -8.92 10.27
C LYS A 102 -10.40 -7.80 9.90
N LEU A 103 -11.48 -8.15 9.21
CA LEU A 103 -12.54 -7.20 8.87
C LEU A 103 -13.82 -7.56 9.63
N LEU A 104 -14.32 -6.62 10.44
CA LEU A 104 -15.59 -6.75 11.15
C LEU A 104 -16.65 -5.85 10.51
N PHE A 105 -17.85 -6.38 10.35
CA PHE A 105 -19.03 -5.65 9.93
C PHE A 105 -19.96 -5.52 11.13
N LEU A 106 -20.15 -4.29 11.61
CA LEU A 106 -20.96 -3.95 12.77
C LEU A 106 -22.15 -3.11 12.29
N GLU A 107 -23.16 -3.79 11.72
CA GLU A 107 -24.34 -3.14 11.14
C GLU A 107 -25.09 -2.28 12.18
N ASP A 108 -25.24 -2.79 13.40
CA ASP A 108 -25.92 -2.09 14.50
C ASP A 108 -25.19 -0.83 14.98
N GLN A 109 -23.89 -0.74 14.71
CA GLN A 109 -23.05 0.41 15.06
C GLN A 109 -22.72 1.29 13.85
N ASP A 110 -23.32 0.98 12.69
CA ASP A 110 -23.04 1.63 11.41
C ASP A 110 -21.53 1.70 11.11
N ALA A 111 -20.79 0.62 11.40
CA ALA A 111 -19.34 0.61 11.31
C ALA A 111 -18.79 -0.62 10.61
N ILE A 112 -17.76 -0.39 9.80
CA ILE A 112 -16.83 -1.38 9.28
C ILE A 112 -15.50 -1.12 9.95
N VAL A 113 -14.94 -2.17 10.55
CA VAL A 113 -13.72 -2.07 11.34
C VAL A 113 -12.69 -3.00 10.73
N HIS A 114 -11.65 -2.44 10.12
CA HIS A 114 -10.50 -3.20 9.64
C HIS A 114 -9.38 -3.14 10.66
N ILE A 115 -9.09 -4.30 11.25
CA ILE A 115 -8.27 -4.50 12.43
C ILE A 115 -6.95 -5.12 12.02
N PHE A 116 -5.85 -4.60 12.56
CA PHE A 116 -4.51 -5.14 12.43
C PHE A 116 -4.00 -5.50 13.83
N LEU A 117 -3.94 -6.79 14.11
CA LEU A 117 -3.49 -7.35 15.38
C LEU A 117 -1.99 -7.62 15.32
N PHE A 118 -1.26 -7.17 16.34
CA PHE A 118 0.19 -7.34 16.41
C PHE A 118 0.69 -7.33 17.85
N SER A 119 1.87 -7.92 18.06
CA SER A 119 2.62 -7.80 19.32
C SER A 119 3.48 -6.52 19.29
N GLY A 120 3.41 -5.73 20.36
CA GLY A 120 4.17 -4.50 20.55
C GLY A 120 4.63 -4.34 22.01
N TYR A 121 5.22 -3.18 22.33
CA TYR A 121 5.64 -2.86 23.70
C TYR A 121 4.87 -1.65 24.26
N GLN A 122 4.47 -1.77 25.52
CA GLN A 122 3.92 -0.69 26.35
C GLN A 122 4.68 -0.69 27.67
N ARG A 123 5.33 0.42 28.04
CA ARG A 123 6.09 0.55 29.31
C ARG A 123 6.96 -0.68 29.62
N SER A 124 7.82 -1.08 28.66
CA SER A 124 8.68 -2.27 28.71
C SER A 124 8.00 -3.64 28.78
N GLN A 125 6.66 -3.70 28.80
CA GLN A 125 5.91 -4.95 28.73
C GLN A 125 5.48 -5.25 27.29
N LYS A 126 5.65 -6.50 26.89
CA LYS A 126 5.16 -6.97 25.59
C LYS A 126 3.67 -7.27 25.70
N VAL A 127 2.86 -6.57 24.93
CA VAL A 127 1.39 -6.71 24.94
C VAL A 127 0.85 -6.81 23.51
N THR A 128 -0.39 -7.27 23.39
CA THR A 128 -1.11 -7.34 22.12
C THR A 128 -1.77 -5.99 21.84
N PHE A 129 -1.56 -5.46 20.64
CA PHE A 129 -2.15 -4.25 20.12
C PHE A 129 -3.09 -4.56 18.95
N ALA A 130 -4.07 -3.68 18.76
CA ALA A 130 -4.96 -3.67 17.61
C ALA A 130 -5.01 -2.24 17.03
N LEU A 131 -4.52 -2.05 15.80
CA LEU A 131 -4.78 -0.83 15.05
C LEU A 131 -6.03 -1.04 14.19
N SER A 132 -7.04 -0.18 14.34
CA SER A 132 -8.33 -0.33 13.68
C SER A 132 -8.67 0.88 12.85
N LEU A 133 -9.01 0.68 11.57
CA LEU A 133 -9.62 1.68 10.70
C LEU A 133 -11.13 1.57 10.77
N VAL A 134 -11.81 2.66 11.15
CA VAL A 134 -13.26 2.71 11.30
C VAL A 134 -13.88 3.51 10.17
N ILE A 135 -14.81 2.89 9.44
CA ILE A 135 -15.50 3.45 8.28
C ILE A 135 -17.00 3.24 8.45
N PRO A 136 -17.86 4.22 8.11
CA PRO A 136 -19.31 4.03 8.16
C PRO A 136 -19.79 2.85 7.33
N PHE A 137 -20.78 2.09 7.81
CA PHE A 137 -21.25 0.88 7.14
C PHE A 137 -21.87 1.16 5.77
N GLN A 138 -22.45 2.36 5.56
CA GLN A 138 -22.99 2.73 4.24
C GLN A 138 -21.93 2.76 3.13
N LEU A 139 -20.65 2.89 3.48
CA LEU A 139 -19.53 2.93 2.52
C LEU A 139 -18.94 1.53 2.26
N LYS A 140 -19.62 0.45 2.63
CA LYS A 140 -19.18 -0.94 2.44
C LYS A 140 -18.65 -1.25 1.04
N ASP A 141 -19.44 -0.98 0.01
CA ASP A 141 -19.08 -1.37 -1.36
C ASP A 141 -17.87 -0.60 -1.88
N TRP A 142 -17.76 0.67 -1.48
CA TRP A 142 -16.57 1.48 -1.76
C TRP A 142 -15.36 0.90 -1.03
N TYR A 143 -15.50 0.62 0.27
CA TYR A 143 -14.38 0.15 1.08
C TYR A 143 -13.84 -1.20 0.62
N LEU A 144 -14.73 -2.15 0.30
CA LEU A 144 -14.34 -3.46 -0.22
C LEU A 144 -13.52 -3.36 -1.51
N SER A 145 -13.80 -2.34 -2.33
CA SER A 145 -13.04 -2.09 -3.57
C SER A 145 -11.61 -1.60 -3.31
N VAL A 146 -11.37 -0.91 -2.18
CA VAL A 146 -10.07 -0.36 -1.78
C VAL A 146 -9.44 -1.08 -0.59
N HIS A 147 -10.00 -2.22 -0.19
CA HIS A 147 -9.60 -2.97 1.00
C HIS A 147 -8.13 -3.40 0.94
N SER A 148 -7.71 -3.97 -0.20
CA SER A 148 -6.32 -4.41 -0.41
C SER A 148 -5.31 -3.26 -0.31
N PHE A 149 -5.66 -2.08 -0.83
CA PHE A 149 -4.86 -0.86 -0.69
C PHE A 149 -4.70 -0.49 0.79
N CYS A 150 -5.80 -0.45 1.54
CA CYS A 150 -5.77 -0.12 2.97
C CYS A 150 -4.97 -1.15 3.77
N GLU A 151 -5.13 -2.44 3.46
CA GLU A 151 -4.40 -3.54 4.08
C GLU A 151 -2.88 -3.38 3.94
N MET A 152 -2.40 -3.12 2.73
CA MET A 152 -0.97 -2.95 2.46
C MET A 152 -0.39 -1.74 3.20
N ARG A 153 -1.06 -0.59 3.10
CA ARG A 153 -0.58 0.67 3.69
C ARG A 153 -0.58 0.61 5.22
N LEU A 154 -1.65 0.11 5.84
CA LEU A 154 -1.72 -0.03 7.30
C LEU A 154 -0.76 -1.10 7.82
N THR A 155 -0.56 -2.21 7.10
CA THR A 155 0.47 -3.21 7.46
C THR A 155 1.86 -2.58 7.49
N SER A 156 2.20 -1.74 6.50
CA SER A 156 3.47 -1.02 6.47
C SER A 156 3.62 -0.04 7.66
N MET A 157 2.55 0.70 7.95
CA MET A 157 2.50 1.60 9.12
C MET A 157 2.67 0.85 10.44
N VAL A 158 2.02 -0.30 10.62
CA VAL A 158 2.15 -1.15 11.82
C VAL A 158 3.57 -1.69 11.96
N ARG A 159 4.24 -2.08 10.86
CA ARG A 159 5.66 -2.50 10.92
C ARG A 159 6.56 -1.39 11.44
N ARG A 160 6.37 -0.15 10.96
CA ARG A 160 7.10 1.03 11.46
C ARG A 160 6.78 1.30 12.93
N LEU A 161 5.51 1.22 13.33
CA LEU A 161 5.09 1.36 14.73
C LEU A 161 5.78 0.35 15.65
N ARG A 162 5.85 -0.93 15.24
CA ARG A 162 6.53 -1.98 16.02
C ARG A 162 8.02 -1.69 16.24
N VAL A 163 8.70 -1.18 15.21
CA VAL A 163 10.12 -0.78 15.32
C VAL A 163 10.26 0.38 16.31
N LEU A 164 9.39 1.38 16.22
CA LEU A 164 9.39 2.52 17.14
C LEU A 164 9.10 2.10 18.59
N GLN A 165 8.12 1.20 18.81
CA GLN A 165 7.78 0.71 20.14
C GLN A 165 8.91 -0.12 20.77
N GLU A 166 9.58 -0.97 20.00
CA GLU A 166 10.74 -1.73 20.50
C GLU A 166 11.90 -0.77 20.84
N LYS A 167 12.13 0.25 20.02
CA LYS A 167 13.19 1.24 20.22
C LYS A 167 12.99 2.03 21.50
N TYR A 168 11.78 2.56 21.70
CA TYR A 168 11.44 3.44 22.81
C TYR A 168 10.75 2.71 23.96
N LYS A 169 10.96 1.38 24.11
CA LYS A 169 10.24 0.55 25.09
C LYS A 169 10.42 1.00 26.54
N SER A 170 11.51 1.68 26.86
CA SER A 170 11.85 2.17 28.20
C SER A 170 11.40 3.61 28.46
N GLU A 171 10.85 4.31 27.47
CA GLU A 171 10.47 5.72 27.59
C GLU A 171 8.99 5.89 27.95
N GLU A 172 8.70 6.68 28.99
CA GLU A 172 7.34 6.85 29.52
C GLU A 172 6.46 7.76 28.65
N ASN A 173 7.07 8.72 27.92
CA ASN A 173 6.36 9.73 27.11
C ASN A 173 5.86 9.24 25.74
N SER A 174 5.86 7.92 25.50
CA SER A 174 5.37 7.28 24.26
C SER A 174 5.79 7.98 22.95
N PRO A 175 7.09 8.31 22.74
CA PRO A 175 7.58 8.96 21.51
C PRO A 175 7.27 8.14 20.25
N ALA A 176 7.15 6.81 20.40
CA ALA A 176 6.70 5.92 19.33
C ALA A 176 5.31 6.29 18.80
N ILE A 177 4.36 6.60 19.71
CA ILE A 177 3.01 7.00 19.35
C ILE A 177 3.03 8.39 18.72
N GLN A 178 3.81 9.34 19.25
CA GLN A 178 3.93 10.68 18.67
C GLN A 178 4.50 10.64 17.24
N ALA A 179 5.57 9.89 17.02
CA ALA A 179 6.18 9.70 15.70
C ALA A 179 5.22 9.01 14.71
N PHE A 180 4.42 8.05 15.19
CA PHE A 180 3.38 7.40 14.41
C PHE A 180 2.21 8.36 14.07
N SER A 181 1.72 9.10 15.07
CA SER A 181 0.67 10.11 14.93
C SER A 181 1.00 11.14 13.84
N ALA A 182 2.26 11.52 13.70
CA ALA A 182 2.71 12.42 12.62
C ALA A 182 2.52 11.84 11.20
N LYS A 183 2.40 10.52 11.05
CA LYS A 183 2.21 9.83 9.76
C LYS A 183 0.76 9.45 9.46
N VAL A 184 -0.11 9.42 10.47
CA VAL A 184 -1.53 9.11 10.30
C VAL A 184 -2.25 10.06 9.32
N PRO A 185 -2.03 11.39 9.36
CA PRO A 185 -2.67 12.31 8.42
C PRO A 185 -2.36 12.01 6.96
N ASP A 186 -1.16 11.55 6.63
CA ASP A 186 -0.77 11.23 5.25
C ASP A 186 -1.58 10.02 4.73
N PHE A 187 -1.76 8.98 5.55
CA PHE A 187 -2.61 7.84 5.18
C PHE A 187 -4.08 8.24 5.01
N LEU A 188 -4.63 9.02 5.96
CA LEU A 188 -6.02 9.48 5.88
C LEU A 188 -6.23 10.39 4.66
N ARG A 189 -5.23 11.22 4.32
CA ARG A 189 -5.23 11.99 3.08
C ARG A 189 -5.26 11.09 1.85
N SER A 190 -4.46 10.02 1.81
CA SER A 190 -4.46 9.07 0.68
C SER A 190 -5.85 8.45 0.46
N ILE A 191 -6.51 7.94 1.51
CA ILE A 191 -7.85 7.33 1.36
C ILE A 191 -8.91 8.35 0.97
N THR A 192 -8.82 9.59 1.46
CA THR A 192 -9.76 10.64 1.05
C THR A 192 -9.56 11.02 -0.41
N ARG A 193 -8.31 11.05 -0.90
CA ARG A 193 -8.04 11.26 -2.33
C ARG A 193 -8.64 10.13 -3.18
N LEU A 194 -8.52 8.87 -2.74
CA LEU A 194 -9.15 7.75 -3.44
C LEU A 194 -10.68 7.88 -3.50
N SER A 195 -11.30 8.34 -2.40
CA SER A 195 -12.74 8.58 -2.36
C SER A 195 -13.18 9.70 -3.33
N ASN A 196 -12.47 10.82 -3.33
CA ASN A 196 -12.91 12.04 -4.04
C ASN A 196 -12.44 12.11 -5.50
N PHE A 197 -11.30 11.48 -5.79
CA PHE A 197 -10.61 11.53 -7.08
C PHE A 197 -10.30 10.16 -7.67
N GLY A 198 -10.94 9.10 -7.14
CA GLY A 198 -10.91 7.77 -7.73
C GLY A 198 -11.38 7.77 -9.18
N LEU A 199 -10.84 6.87 -10.01
CA LEU A 199 -11.37 6.65 -11.36
C LEU A 199 -12.77 6.00 -11.28
N PRO A 200 -13.68 6.33 -12.22
CA PRO A 200 -15.01 5.75 -12.23
C PRO A 200 -14.95 4.24 -12.51
N LYS A 201 -15.92 3.48 -11.96
CA LYS A 201 -16.01 2.01 -12.17
C LYS A 201 -16.13 1.66 -13.66
N LYS A 202 -16.89 2.46 -14.41
CA LYS A 202 -17.03 2.38 -15.86
C LYS A 202 -16.31 3.57 -16.50
N ILE A 203 -15.44 3.29 -17.47
CA ILE A 203 -14.76 4.30 -18.29
C ILE A 203 -15.52 4.39 -19.61
N GLU A 204 -15.89 5.60 -20.03
CA GLU A 204 -16.50 5.84 -21.34
C GLU A 204 -15.40 5.97 -22.41
N LEU A 205 -15.53 5.30 -23.55
CA LEU A 205 -14.50 5.33 -24.60
C LEU A 205 -14.25 6.72 -25.16
N ASN A 206 -15.27 7.57 -25.14
CA ASN A 206 -15.17 8.95 -25.59
C ASN A 206 -14.16 9.77 -24.79
N ASP A 207 -13.82 9.37 -23.57
CA ASP A 207 -12.83 10.04 -22.72
C ASP A 207 -11.40 9.49 -22.91
N THR A 208 -11.22 8.58 -23.87
CA THR A 208 -9.95 7.87 -24.12
C THR A 208 -9.40 8.18 -25.52
N VAL A 209 -8.19 7.70 -25.81
CA VAL A 209 -7.59 7.79 -27.16
C VAL A 209 -8.31 6.92 -28.20
N PHE A 210 -9.23 6.05 -27.77
CA PHE A 210 -10.02 5.18 -28.65
C PHE A 210 -11.37 5.79 -29.05
N ALA A 211 -11.60 7.06 -28.72
CA ALA A 211 -12.79 7.80 -29.16
C ALA A 211 -12.92 7.90 -30.69
N SER A 212 -14.09 8.28 -31.18
CA SER A 212 -14.31 8.70 -32.57
C SER A 212 -13.75 10.10 -32.83
N GLY A 213 -13.00 10.28 -33.92
CA GLY A 213 -12.53 11.60 -34.39
C GLY A 213 -11.01 11.77 -34.33
N GLN A 214 -10.46 12.66 -35.17
CA GLN A 214 -9.01 12.83 -35.31
C GLN A 214 -8.35 13.70 -34.23
N ASP A 215 -9.13 14.42 -33.43
CA ASP A 215 -8.65 15.46 -32.50
C ASP A 215 -8.05 14.92 -31.20
N LYS A 216 -7.96 13.58 -31.03
CA LYS A 216 -7.42 12.89 -29.84
C LYS A 216 -6.25 11.96 -30.13
N HIS A 217 -5.65 12.04 -31.32
CA HIS A 217 -4.58 11.13 -31.71
C HIS A 217 -3.24 11.53 -31.09
N LEU A 218 -2.88 10.82 -30.03
CA LEU A 218 -1.48 10.64 -29.65
C LEU A 218 -0.82 9.66 -30.63
N ASP A 219 0.52 9.73 -30.72
CA ASP A 219 1.29 8.82 -31.56
C ASP A 219 0.96 7.35 -31.23
N VAL A 220 0.67 6.58 -32.28
CA VAL A 220 0.19 5.20 -32.15
C VAL A 220 1.25 4.32 -31.49
N GLN A 221 2.52 4.51 -31.86
CA GLN A 221 3.64 3.73 -31.33
C GLN A 221 3.94 4.08 -29.87
N PHE A 222 3.83 5.35 -29.50
CA PHE A 222 3.89 5.81 -28.11
C PHE A 222 2.78 5.19 -27.26
N MET A 223 1.52 5.27 -27.72
CA MET A 223 0.40 4.68 -26.98
C MET A 223 0.51 3.17 -26.87
N ARG A 224 1.04 2.48 -27.90
CA ARG A 224 1.37 1.06 -27.83
C ARG A 224 2.34 0.77 -26.69
N LYS A 225 3.44 1.51 -26.62
CA LYS A 225 4.44 1.37 -25.54
C LYS A 225 3.84 1.69 -24.18
N ALA A 226 2.94 2.68 -24.08
CA ALA A 226 2.29 3.05 -22.82
C ALA A 226 1.38 1.91 -22.33
N ILE A 227 0.56 1.32 -23.21
CA ILE A 227 -0.31 0.19 -22.87
C ILE A 227 0.52 -1.05 -22.53
N ALA A 228 1.53 -1.38 -23.33
CA ALA A 228 2.42 -2.50 -23.09
C ALA A 228 3.16 -2.34 -21.74
N GLY A 229 3.77 -1.19 -21.49
CA GLY A 229 4.46 -0.89 -20.24
C GLY A 229 3.53 -0.95 -19.02
N HIS A 230 2.30 -0.45 -19.15
CA HIS A 230 1.27 -0.57 -18.12
C HIS A 230 0.94 -2.04 -17.79
N LEU A 231 0.71 -2.86 -18.81
CA LEU A 231 0.41 -4.29 -18.63
C LEU A 231 1.61 -5.08 -18.08
N GLN A 232 2.82 -4.80 -18.56
CA GLN A 232 4.06 -5.42 -18.08
C GLN A 232 4.42 -5.02 -16.64
N SER A 233 3.88 -3.91 -16.14
CA SER A 233 4.06 -3.40 -14.78
C SER A 233 2.88 -3.73 -13.85
N CYS A 234 2.19 -4.86 -14.10
CA CYS A 234 1.03 -5.28 -13.31
C CYS A 234 -0.11 -4.24 -13.26
N GLY A 235 -0.18 -3.36 -14.26
CA GLY A 235 -1.13 -2.27 -14.34
C GLY A 235 -0.72 -1.01 -13.56
N CYS A 236 0.53 -0.89 -13.09
CA CYS A 236 0.95 0.26 -12.28
C CYS A 236 1.64 1.32 -13.15
N SER A 237 1.07 2.53 -13.26
CA SER A 237 1.67 3.59 -14.09
C SER A 237 1.54 4.99 -13.50
N VAL A 238 2.58 5.78 -13.78
CA VAL A 238 2.64 7.22 -13.53
C VAL A 238 2.64 7.93 -14.88
N VAL A 239 1.67 8.81 -15.10
CA VAL A 239 1.54 9.61 -16.33
C VAL A 239 1.93 11.04 -16.00
N ILE A 240 2.90 11.60 -16.73
CA ILE A 240 3.33 12.99 -16.57
C ILE A 240 3.15 13.76 -17.87
N GLY A 241 2.77 15.03 -17.75
CA GLY A 241 2.56 15.88 -18.91
C GLY A 241 2.31 17.34 -18.53
N ASN A 242 1.97 18.16 -19.52
CA ASN A 242 1.74 19.60 -19.32
C ASN A 242 0.24 19.97 -19.27
N SER A 243 -0.65 19.07 -19.67
CA SER A 243 -2.09 19.30 -19.75
C SER A 243 -2.86 18.28 -18.91
N VAL A 244 -3.71 18.76 -18.00
CA VAL A 244 -4.62 17.90 -17.21
C VAL A 244 -5.54 17.07 -18.11
N ALA A 245 -5.98 17.63 -19.24
CA ALA A 245 -6.87 16.93 -20.16
C ALA A 245 -6.17 15.75 -20.85
N GLU A 246 -4.95 15.95 -21.34
CA GLU A 246 -4.17 14.88 -21.99
C GLU A 246 -3.76 13.79 -21.00
N ILE A 247 -3.32 14.19 -19.80
CA ILE A 247 -2.97 13.25 -18.73
C ILE A 247 -4.18 12.38 -18.38
N ASN A 248 -5.35 12.98 -18.14
CA ASN A 248 -6.56 12.21 -17.82
C ASN A 248 -7.02 11.34 -18.98
N MET A 249 -6.89 11.78 -20.23
CA MET A 249 -7.20 10.95 -21.40
C MET A 249 -6.34 9.68 -21.45
N VAL A 250 -5.04 9.80 -21.15
CA VAL A 250 -4.13 8.64 -21.08
C VAL A 250 -4.43 7.78 -19.85
N LEU A 251 -4.70 8.37 -18.69
CA LEU A 251 -5.12 7.63 -17.49
C LEU A 251 -6.38 6.81 -17.75
N PHE A 252 -7.41 7.40 -18.35
CA PHE A 252 -8.64 6.68 -18.70
C PHE A 252 -8.40 5.59 -19.74
N THR A 253 -7.52 5.84 -20.71
CA THR A 253 -7.11 4.82 -21.69
C THR A 253 -6.46 3.62 -21.02
N LEU A 254 -5.49 3.82 -20.14
CA LEU A 254 -4.82 2.74 -19.42
C LEU A 254 -5.78 2.02 -18.47
N ALA A 255 -6.70 2.76 -17.83
CA ALA A 255 -7.70 2.21 -16.93
C ALA A 255 -8.69 1.24 -17.60
N LEU A 256 -8.84 1.28 -18.93
CA LEU A 256 -9.64 0.28 -19.66
C LEU A 256 -9.14 -1.16 -19.45
N PHE A 257 -7.84 -1.32 -19.19
CA PHE A 257 -7.20 -2.63 -18.96
C PHE A 257 -7.17 -3.05 -17.49
N LEU A 258 -7.70 -2.23 -16.58
CA LEU A 258 -7.84 -2.53 -15.16
C LEU A 258 -9.22 -3.11 -14.84
N THR A 259 -9.28 -3.92 -13.78
CA THR A 259 -10.57 -4.37 -13.23
C THR A 259 -11.35 -3.21 -12.59
N PRO A 260 -12.69 -3.32 -12.43
CA PRO A 260 -13.46 -2.28 -11.76
C PRO A 260 -12.94 -1.94 -10.36
N SER A 261 -12.44 -2.91 -9.61
CA SER A 261 -11.86 -2.69 -8.27
C SER A 261 -10.52 -1.95 -8.35
N GLU A 262 -9.65 -2.29 -9.30
CA GLU A 262 -8.37 -1.60 -9.54
C GLU A 262 -8.54 -0.12 -9.90
N ARG A 263 -9.61 0.21 -10.62
CA ARG A 263 -9.95 1.60 -10.95
C ARG A 263 -10.29 2.42 -9.69
N GLN A 264 -10.86 1.79 -8.66
CA GLN A 264 -11.26 2.50 -7.43
C GLN A 264 -10.07 2.95 -6.57
N TYR A 265 -8.91 2.31 -6.69
CA TYR A 265 -7.65 2.78 -6.10
C TYR A 265 -6.66 3.29 -7.15
N SER A 266 -7.20 3.92 -8.19
CA SER A 266 -6.49 4.74 -9.18
C SER A 266 -6.95 6.19 -9.07
N LEU A 267 -6.10 7.16 -9.37
CA LEU A 267 -6.37 8.59 -9.21
C LEU A 267 -6.42 9.31 -10.56
N ARG A 268 -7.48 10.08 -10.79
CA ARG A 268 -7.49 11.12 -11.84
C ARG A 268 -6.72 12.35 -11.38
N LEU A 269 -6.14 13.07 -12.32
CA LEU A 269 -5.55 14.37 -12.07
C LEU A 269 -6.64 15.44 -12.04
N THR A 270 -6.64 16.30 -11.02
CA THR A 270 -7.54 17.44 -10.92
C THR A 270 -6.76 18.75 -10.97
N LYS A 271 -7.42 19.84 -11.39
CA LYS A 271 -6.80 21.17 -11.41
C LYS A 271 -6.66 21.78 -10.02
N ASP A 272 -7.41 21.28 -9.04
CA ASP A 272 -7.45 21.83 -7.69
C ASP A 272 -6.36 21.19 -6.83
N SER A 273 -5.14 21.75 -6.93
CA SER A 273 -3.98 21.39 -6.10
C SER A 273 -4.00 22.05 -4.72
N SER A 274 -4.97 22.94 -4.45
CA SER A 274 -4.93 23.81 -3.27
C SER A 274 -5.14 23.05 -1.96
N GLN A 275 -5.93 21.97 -1.99
CA GLN A 275 -6.24 21.15 -0.81
C GLN A 275 -5.36 19.91 -0.67
N PHE A 276 -4.75 19.43 -1.76
CA PHE A 276 -3.94 18.22 -1.77
C PHE A 276 -2.65 18.46 -2.57
N PRO A 277 -1.47 18.58 -1.92
CA PRO A 277 -0.21 18.62 -2.65
C PRO A 277 -0.07 17.31 -3.44
N PHE A 278 0.13 17.42 -4.76
CA PHE A 278 0.25 16.28 -5.66
C PHE A 278 1.60 15.57 -5.44
N LYS A 279 1.66 14.74 -4.41
CA LYS A 279 2.75 13.79 -4.17
C LYS A 279 2.37 12.42 -4.71
N TYR A 280 3.39 11.63 -5.04
CA TYR A 280 3.23 10.22 -5.38
C TYR A 280 2.61 9.45 -4.22
N GLU A 281 1.53 8.71 -4.50
CA GLU A 281 0.87 7.84 -3.54
C GLU A 281 1.31 6.40 -3.78
N ALA A 282 2.11 5.84 -2.87
CA ALA A 282 2.54 4.44 -2.97
C ALA A 282 1.34 3.48 -3.03
N ASP A 283 1.46 2.43 -3.84
CA ASP A 283 0.46 1.38 -4.08
C ASP A 283 -0.84 1.81 -4.79
N VAL A 284 -0.96 3.07 -5.22
CA VAL A 284 -2.04 3.50 -6.13
C VAL A 284 -1.70 3.06 -7.56
N GLN A 285 -2.68 2.45 -8.22
CA GLN A 285 -2.49 1.71 -9.48
C GLN A 285 -2.18 2.64 -10.67
N LEU A 286 -2.96 3.70 -10.85
CA LEU A 286 -2.74 4.71 -11.89
C LEU A 286 -2.77 6.10 -11.29
N GLN A 287 -1.81 6.95 -11.67
CA GLN A 287 -1.68 8.31 -11.15
C GLN A 287 -1.15 9.26 -12.22
N GLY A 288 -1.65 10.49 -12.23
CA GLY A 288 -1.21 11.54 -13.15
C GLY A 288 -0.63 12.76 -12.43
N PHE A 289 0.38 13.39 -13.02
CA PHE A 289 1.01 14.60 -12.48
C PHE A 289 1.34 15.62 -13.57
N LEU A 290 1.21 16.90 -13.23
CA LEU A 290 1.76 17.97 -14.06
C LEU A 290 3.29 17.98 -13.91
N LYS A 291 4.01 18.09 -15.02
CA LYS A 291 5.49 18.11 -15.04
C LYS A 291 6.06 19.24 -14.18
N THR A 292 5.35 20.36 -14.10
CA THR A 292 5.73 21.55 -13.31
C THR A 292 5.59 21.36 -11.80
N SER A 293 4.83 20.36 -11.33
CA SER A 293 4.52 20.16 -9.91
C SER A 293 5.03 18.83 -9.35
N PHE A 294 5.72 18.03 -10.16
CA PHE A 294 6.11 16.68 -9.78
C PHE A 294 7.50 16.33 -10.27
N GLU A 295 8.39 16.10 -9.31
CA GLU A 295 9.72 15.56 -9.54
C GLU A 295 9.72 14.06 -9.27
N VAL A 296 10.02 13.28 -10.32
CA VAL A 296 10.04 11.80 -10.24
C VAL A 296 11.11 11.34 -9.24
N GLU A 297 12.25 12.02 -9.21
CA GLU A 297 13.42 11.68 -8.37
C GLU A 297 13.07 11.66 -6.88
N ASP A 298 12.28 12.64 -6.42
CA ASP A 298 11.82 12.74 -5.03
C ASP A 298 10.90 11.58 -4.61
N SER A 299 10.28 10.92 -5.60
CA SER A 299 9.31 9.86 -5.37
C SER A 299 9.88 8.45 -5.60
N LEU A 300 11.12 8.32 -6.10
CA LEU A 300 11.70 7.02 -6.46
C LEU A 300 11.72 6.02 -5.30
N LEU A 301 12.03 6.47 -4.09
CA LEU A 301 12.03 5.59 -2.92
C LEU A 301 10.64 5.00 -2.64
N SER A 302 9.59 5.83 -2.76
CA SER A 302 8.20 5.39 -2.59
C SER A 302 7.74 4.49 -3.74
N ILE A 303 8.20 4.74 -4.97
CA ILE A 303 7.96 3.88 -6.13
C ILE A 303 8.61 2.51 -5.92
N MET A 304 9.85 2.45 -5.43
CA MET A 304 10.54 1.20 -5.13
C MET A 304 9.92 0.43 -3.97
N ALA A 305 9.37 1.13 -2.97
CA ALA A 305 8.67 0.51 -1.84
C ALA A 305 7.27 -0.02 -2.19
N SER A 306 6.69 0.43 -3.31
CA SER A 306 5.35 0.02 -3.76
C SER A 306 5.31 -1.47 -4.15
N ARG A 307 4.15 -2.12 -4.00
CA ARG A 307 3.99 -3.57 -4.22
C ARG A 307 4.40 -4.04 -5.60
N TYR A 308 4.00 -3.30 -6.64
CA TYR A 308 4.25 -3.66 -8.03
C TYR A 308 5.22 -2.66 -8.67
N PRO A 309 6.01 -3.09 -9.67
CA PRO A 309 6.83 -2.17 -10.46
C PRO A 309 5.93 -1.16 -11.16
N THR A 310 6.46 0.03 -11.43
CA THR A 310 5.70 1.11 -12.09
C THR A 310 6.29 1.42 -13.47
N SER A 311 5.43 1.75 -14.44
CA SER A 311 5.84 2.36 -15.71
C SER A 311 5.65 3.89 -15.67
N LEU A 312 6.62 4.62 -16.21
CA LEU A 312 6.57 6.06 -16.40
C LEU A 312 6.18 6.37 -17.85
N VAL A 313 5.09 7.10 -18.02
CA VAL A 313 4.59 7.57 -19.31
C VAL A 313 4.75 9.09 -19.35
N ASP A 314 5.73 9.58 -20.10
CA ASP A 314 6.00 11.02 -20.24
C ASP A 314 5.41 11.55 -21.56
N LEU A 315 4.34 12.33 -21.45
CA LEU A 315 3.64 12.94 -22.58
C LEU A 315 4.41 14.11 -23.20
N THR A 316 5.36 14.70 -22.46
CA THR A 316 6.16 15.84 -22.94
C THR A 316 7.30 15.35 -23.83
N THR A 317 7.99 14.28 -23.43
CA THR A 317 9.08 13.69 -24.22
C THR A 317 8.61 12.57 -25.15
N LEU A 318 7.35 12.12 -25.01
CA LEU A 318 6.81 10.94 -25.70
C LEU A 318 7.64 9.68 -25.45
N GLU A 319 8.20 9.57 -24.24
CA GLU A 319 8.95 8.40 -23.80
C GLU A 319 8.14 7.57 -22.80
N VAL A 320 8.30 6.25 -22.91
CA VAL A 320 7.77 5.31 -21.92
C VAL A 320 8.94 4.51 -21.37
N LYS A 321 9.13 4.58 -20.06
CA LYS A 321 10.18 3.86 -19.33
C LYS A 321 9.55 3.00 -18.25
N GLN A 322 10.25 1.98 -17.81
CA GLN A 322 9.77 1.11 -16.73
C GLN A 322 10.83 0.94 -15.65
N MET A 323 10.34 0.69 -14.43
CA MET A 323 11.12 0.04 -13.39
C MET A 323 11.49 -1.39 -13.81
N TYR A 324 12.19 -2.10 -12.94
CA TYR A 324 12.50 -3.51 -13.14
C TYR A 324 11.25 -4.38 -13.26
N HIS A 325 11.42 -5.60 -13.76
CA HIS A 325 10.33 -6.56 -13.76
C HIS A 325 10.01 -6.99 -12.32
N TYR A 326 8.83 -7.57 -12.12
CA TYR A 326 8.33 -7.86 -10.78
C TYR A 326 9.29 -8.65 -9.89
N ASN A 327 9.93 -9.72 -10.38
CA ASN A 327 10.84 -10.54 -9.57
C ASN A 327 12.08 -9.79 -9.06
N GLU A 328 12.56 -8.82 -9.84
CA GLU A 328 13.68 -7.96 -9.46
C GLU A 328 13.18 -6.81 -8.55
N HIS A 329 12.02 -6.24 -8.88
CA HIS A 329 11.36 -5.22 -8.09
C HIS A 329 11.01 -5.72 -6.68
N GLU A 330 10.52 -6.94 -6.54
CA GLU A 330 10.19 -7.56 -5.26
C GLU A 330 11.42 -7.62 -4.34
N TYR A 331 12.57 -8.02 -4.89
CA TYR A 331 13.85 -8.03 -4.18
C TYR A 331 14.27 -6.63 -3.76
N MET A 332 14.28 -5.67 -4.70
CA MET A 332 14.66 -4.29 -4.41
C MET A 332 13.74 -3.63 -3.38
N ARG A 333 12.44 -3.90 -3.48
CA ARG A 333 11.44 -3.47 -2.51
C ARG A 333 11.75 -4.00 -1.12
N HIS A 334 12.12 -5.28 -1.01
CA HIS A 334 12.51 -5.86 0.28
C HIS A 334 13.72 -5.14 0.88
N GLU A 335 14.74 -4.86 0.06
CA GLU A 335 15.93 -4.13 0.49
C GLU A 335 15.60 -2.69 0.94
N VAL A 336 14.80 -1.97 0.16
CA VAL A 336 14.37 -0.59 0.50
C VAL A 336 13.59 -0.57 1.80
N ILE A 337 12.58 -1.42 1.96
CA ILE A 337 11.77 -1.47 3.19
C ILE A 337 12.65 -1.85 4.39
N THR A 338 13.55 -2.81 4.24
CA THR A 338 14.46 -3.22 5.31
C THR A 338 15.36 -2.05 5.73
N LYS A 339 15.94 -1.31 4.78
CA LYS A 339 16.75 -0.13 5.07
C LYS A 339 15.94 1.00 5.70
N GLU A 340 14.72 1.26 5.24
CA GLU A 340 13.83 2.26 5.87
C GLU A 340 13.53 1.93 7.34
N LEU A 341 13.27 0.65 7.64
CA LEU A 341 13.06 0.20 9.03
C LEU A 341 14.34 0.30 9.85
N GLN A 342 15.50 -0.04 9.28
CA GLN A 342 16.80 0.14 9.93
C GLN A 342 17.12 1.62 10.19
N HIS A 343 16.82 2.53 9.26
CA HIS A 343 17.01 3.96 9.43
C HIS A 343 16.09 4.51 10.52
N THR A 344 14.86 4.00 10.61
CA THR A 344 13.93 4.32 11.71
C THR A 344 14.50 3.89 13.05
N TRP A 345 15.12 2.70 13.12
CA TRP A 345 15.78 2.22 14.33
C TRP A 345 17.01 3.05 14.70
N LEU A 346 17.93 3.27 13.74
CA LEU A 346 19.22 3.92 13.94
C LEU A 346 19.18 5.46 13.90
N GLU A 347 18.04 6.08 13.57
CA GLU A 347 17.94 7.51 13.27
C GLU A 347 18.91 7.97 12.16
N SER A 348 19.23 7.06 11.23
CA SER A 348 20.13 7.36 10.11
C SER A 348 19.49 8.33 9.14
N LYS A 349 20.27 9.34 8.74
CA LYS A 349 19.93 10.30 7.68
C LYS A 349 20.63 9.97 6.36
N GLU A 350 21.33 8.84 6.28
CA GLU A 350 21.99 8.42 5.05
C GLU A 350 20.94 8.23 3.93
N PRO A 351 21.24 8.66 2.70
CA PRO A 351 20.33 8.45 1.59
C PRO A 351 20.28 6.96 1.23
N ILE A 352 19.09 6.40 1.13
CA ILE A 352 18.90 5.05 0.60
C ILE A 352 19.11 5.10 -0.91
N PRO A 353 19.99 4.26 -1.50
CA PRO A 353 20.19 4.23 -2.95
C PRO A 353 18.89 3.95 -3.69
N VAL A 354 18.56 4.81 -4.65
CA VAL A 354 17.37 4.68 -5.50
C VAL A 354 17.75 4.30 -6.93
N LEU A 355 16.94 3.46 -7.55
CA LEU A 355 17.09 3.07 -8.94
C LEU A 355 16.14 3.90 -9.80
N ARG A 356 16.65 4.39 -10.93
CA ARG A 356 15.89 5.19 -11.89
C ARG A 356 15.15 4.30 -12.88
N PHE A 357 14.13 4.88 -13.52
CA PHE A 357 13.48 4.29 -14.69
C PHE A 357 14.50 4.16 -15.84
N SER A 358 14.97 2.94 -16.07
CA SER A 358 16.06 2.67 -17.02
C SER A 358 15.70 1.62 -18.07
N LYS A 359 14.66 0.81 -17.84
CA LYS A 359 14.25 -0.23 -18.79
C LYS A 359 13.35 0.34 -19.88
N GLU A 360 13.69 0.01 -21.12
CA GLU A 360 12.79 0.17 -22.25
C GLU A 360 11.68 -0.88 -22.20
N ILE A 361 10.52 -0.54 -22.77
CA ILE A 361 9.40 -1.47 -22.86
C ILE A 361 9.75 -2.58 -23.84
N GLU A 362 9.61 -3.83 -23.39
CA GLU A 362 9.86 -4.98 -24.24
C GLU A 362 8.85 -5.04 -25.38
N THR A 363 9.33 -5.41 -26.57
CA THR A 363 8.48 -5.55 -27.74
C THR A 363 7.48 -6.69 -27.57
N ASP A 364 6.24 -6.40 -27.92
CA ASP A 364 5.12 -7.32 -27.81
C ASP A 364 4.33 -7.34 -29.12
N THR A 365 3.59 -8.42 -29.36
CA THR A 365 2.68 -8.53 -30.51
C THR A 365 1.22 -8.51 -30.08
N LEU A 366 0.90 -8.76 -28.81
CA LEU A 366 -0.47 -8.79 -28.30
C LEU A 366 -1.12 -7.40 -28.34
N VAL A 367 -0.47 -6.39 -27.79
CA VAL A 367 -0.93 -4.99 -27.78
C VAL A 367 -0.84 -4.41 -29.18
N GLU A 368 0.21 -4.75 -29.94
CA GLU A 368 0.33 -4.33 -31.34
C GLU A 368 -0.87 -4.78 -32.18
N ASN A 369 -1.22 -6.08 -32.14
CA ASN A 369 -2.33 -6.62 -32.91
C ASN A 369 -3.67 -6.07 -32.40
N PHE A 370 -3.85 -6.02 -31.08
CA PHE A 370 -5.02 -5.41 -30.46
C PHE A 370 -5.24 -3.98 -30.95
N GLN A 371 -4.21 -3.13 -30.89
CA GLN A 371 -4.33 -1.73 -31.25
C GLN A 371 -4.61 -1.55 -32.75
N LYS A 372 -3.96 -2.34 -33.62
CA LYS A 372 -4.23 -2.35 -35.07
C LYS A 372 -5.68 -2.68 -35.36
N GLU A 373 -6.21 -3.76 -34.77
CA GLU A 373 -7.60 -4.18 -34.96
C GLU A 373 -8.58 -3.16 -34.37
N MET A 374 -8.31 -2.65 -33.17
CA MET A 374 -9.14 -1.66 -32.48
C MET A 374 -9.41 -0.42 -33.33
N TYR A 375 -8.40 0.08 -34.05
CA TYR A 375 -8.55 1.24 -34.94
C TYR A 375 -9.28 0.92 -36.25
N MET A 376 -9.35 -0.36 -36.66
CA MET A 376 -10.16 -0.78 -37.81
C MET A 376 -11.65 -0.92 -37.47
N LEU A 377 -11.99 -1.06 -36.19
CA LEU A 377 -13.37 -1.20 -35.75
C LEU A 377 -14.12 0.13 -35.77
N ASN A 378 -15.41 0.06 -36.10
CA ASN A 378 -16.32 1.21 -36.03
C ASN A 378 -16.36 1.73 -34.57
N PRO A 379 -16.10 3.03 -34.33
CA PRO A 379 -16.24 3.61 -33.00
C PRO A 379 -17.67 3.62 -32.48
N GLU A 380 -18.67 3.57 -33.36
CA GLU A 380 -20.08 3.60 -32.99
C GLU A 380 -20.62 2.19 -32.70
N GLY A 381 -21.63 2.10 -31.83
CA GLY A 381 -22.40 0.86 -31.63
C GLY A 381 -21.80 -0.15 -30.64
N GLY A 382 -20.82 0.24 -29.82
CA GLY A 382 -20.34 -0.61 -28.72
C GLY A 382 -19.32 -1.69 -29.12
N VAL A 383 -18.91 -1.72 -30.40
CA VAL A 383 -18.04 -2.77 -30.96
C VAL A 383 -16.64 -2.70 -30.35
N ARG A 384 -16.11 -1.49 -30.18
CA ARG A 384 -14.80 -1.24 -29.57
C ARG A 384 -14.76 -1.67 -28.10
N GLU A 385 -15.83 -1.41 -27.35
CA GLU A 385 -16.00 -1.84 -25.96
C GLU A 385 -16.04 -3.37 -25.85
N ALA A 386 -16.80 -4.02 -26.74
CA ALA A 386 -16.88 -5.48 -26.77
C ALA A 386 -15.53 -6.11 -27.11
N PHE A 387 -14.77 -5.50 -28.03
CA PHE A 387 -13.43 -5.94 -28.40
C PHE A 387 -12.41 -5.76 -27.27
N LEU A 388 -12.44 -4.62 -26.57
CA LEU A 388 -11.65 -4.39 -25.34
C LEU A 388 -11.93 -5.45 -24.28
N LEU A 389 -13.21 -5.75 -24.04
CA LEU A 389 -13.60 -6.80 -23.09
C LEU A 389 -13.11 -8.18 -23.53
N HIS A 390 -13.12 -8.46 -24.84
CA HIS A 390 -12.57 -9.70 -25.38
C HIS A 390 -11.06 -9.79 -25.15
N PHE A 391 -10.33 -8.70 -25.39
CA PHE A 391 -8.88 -8.63 -25.14
C PHE A 391 -8.54 -8.84 -23.66
N ALA A 392 -9.26 -8.20 -22.73
CA ALA A 392 -9.08 -8.43 -21.30
C ALA A 392 -9.29 -9.91 -20.92
N ARG A 393 -10.36 -10.54 -21.43
CA ARG A 393 -10.63 -11.97 -21.22
C ARG A 393 -9.56 -12.88 -21.83
N LEU A 394 -8.96 -12.49 -22.95
CA LEU A 394 -7.84 -13.23 -23.54
C LEU A 394 -6.63 -13.23 -22.61
N LEU A 395 -6.31 -12.07 -22.01
CA LEU A 395 -5.24 -11.96 -21.02
C LEU A 395 -5.52 -12.82 -19.78
N ASP A 396 -6.75 -12.80 -19.25
CA ASP A 396 -7.16 -13.67 -18.13
C ASP A 396 -6.94 -15.15 -18.44
N ARG A 397 -7.36 -15.60 -19.63
CA ARG A 397 -7.22 -17.00 -20.05
C ARG A 397 -5.77 -17.40 -20.23
N LYS A 398 -4.95 -16.54 -20.86
CA LYS A 398 -3.50 -16.81 -21.03
C LYS A 398 -2.79 -16.85 -19.67
N ALA A 399 -3.15 -15.96 -18.74
CA ALA A 399 -2.62 -15.96 -17.38
C ALA A 399 -3.01 -17.25 -16.65
N LEU A 400 -4.30 -17.62 -16.63
CA LEU A 400 -4.77 -18.87 -16.02
C LEU A 400 -4.10 -20.11 -16.62
N LEU A 401 -3.88 -20.13 -17.94
CA LEU A 401 -3.17 -21.23 -18.60
C LEU A 401 -1.71 -21.33 -18.12
N LEU A 402 -1.00 -20.21 -18.00
CA LEU A 402 0.35 -20.16 -17.44
C LEU A 402 0.36 -20.67 -16.00
N ILE A 403 -0.59 -20.20 -15.18
CA ILE A 403 -0.76 -20.64 -13.78
C ILE A 403 -0.93 -22.16 -13.72
N LYS A 404 -1.85 -22.72 -14.51
CA LYS A 404 -2.12 -24.17 -14.51
C LYS A 404 -0.94 -24.98 -15.02
N TYR A 405 -0.22 -24.48 -16.02
CA TYR A 405 1.02 -25.11 -16.48
C TYR A 405 2.05 -25.20 -15.35
N VAL A 406 2.28 -24.10 -14.62
CA VAL A 406 3.22 -24.06 -13.49
C VAL A 406 2.75 -24.94 -12.33
N GLU A 407 1.46 -24.94 -12.01
CA GLU A 407 0.90 -25.80 -10.96
C GLU A 407 1.08 -27.29 -11.27
N ASP A 408 0.92 -27.70 -12.52
CA ASP A 408 1.09 -29.10 -12.91
C ASP A 408 2.57 -29.53 -12.78
N GLU A 409 3.48 -28.74 -13.35
CA GLU A 409 4.93 -28.99 -13.32
C GLU A 409 5.54 -28.96 -11.90
N THR A 410 4.93 -28.23 -10.97
CA THR A 410 5.39 -28.10 -9.57
C THR A 410 4.61 -28.99 -8.59
N HIS A 411 3.59 -29.72 -9.06
CA HIS A 411 2.59 -30.36 -8.21
C HIS A 411 2.02 -29.40 -7.15
N ARG A 412 1.56 -28.24 -7.61
CA ARG A 412 1.00 -27.13 -6.80
C ARG A 412 2.02 -26.58 -5.80
N GLY A 413 3.24 -26.35 -6.26
CA GLY A 413 4.33 -25.76 -5.46
C GLY A 413 5.04 -26.73 -4.52
N LYS A 414 4.76 -28.05 -4.57
CA LYS A 414 5.50 -29.05 -3.78
C LYS A 414 6.95 -29.22 -4.23
N TYR A 415 7.22 -28.98 -5.52
CA TYR A 415 8.53 -29.09 -6.12
C TYR A 415 8.92 -27.79 -6.83
N PRO A 416 10.22 -27.48 -6.93
CA PRO A 416 10.67 -26.32 -7.68
C PRO A 416 10.30 -26.45 -9.16
N PHE A 417 10.02 -25.32 -9.80
CA PHE A 417 9.77 -25.28 -11.24
C PHE A 417 11.07 -25.58 -12.00
N LYS A 418 11.11 -26.70 -12.72
CA LYS A 418 12.31 -27.19 -13.43
C LYS A 418 12.28 -26.92 -14.93
N VAL A 419 11.12 -26.58 -15.47
CA VAL A 419 10.98 -26.30 -16.90
C VAL A 419 11.68 -24.98 -17.23
N SER A 420 12.45 -24.96 -18.31
CA SER A 420 13.07 -23.73 -18.77
C SER A 420 12.01 -22.72 -19.22
N VAL A 421 12.20 -21.45 -18.91
CA VAL A 421 11.32 -20.36 -19.38
C VAL A 421 11.16 -20.38 -20.91
N ARG A 422 12.20 -20.79 -21.65
CA ARG A 422 12.13 -20.93 -23.11
C ARG A 422 11.10 -21.98 -23.56
N LYS A 423 11.06 -23.14 -22.90
CA LYS A 423 10.07 -24.18 -23.18
C LYS A 423 8.66 -23.71 -22.83
N LEU A 424 8.47 -23.12 -21.65
CA LEU A 424 7.17 -22.55 -21.26
C LEU A 424 6.67 -21.51 -22.27
N LYS A 425 7.54 -20.62 -22.73
CA LYS A 425 7.20 -19.62 -23.76
C LYS A 425 6.79 -20.26 -25.09
N ALA A 426 7.44 -21.34 -25.50
CA ALA A 426 7.09 -22.06 -26.72
C ALA A 426 5.74 -22.78 -26.58
N ASP A 427 5.54 -23.51 -25.47
CA ASP A 427 4.33 -24.30 -25.23
C ASP A 427 3.06 -23.44 -25.12
N LEU A 428 3.19 -22.20 -24.63
CA LEU A 428 2.08 -21.27 -24.40
C LEU A 428 1.91 -20.18 -25.48
N ASP A 429 2.71 -20.24 -26.55
CA ASP A 429 2.76 -19.21 -27.59
C ASP A 429 3.00 -17.79 -27.02
N LEU A 430 4.05 -17.68 -26.21
CA LEU A 430 4.53 -16.46 -25.56
C LEU A 430 6.00 -16.20 -25.93
N THR A 431 6.37 -16.49 -27.18
CA THR A 431 7.76 -16.39 -27.65
C THR A 431 8.31 -14.95 -27.61
N PRO A 432 7.55 -13.88 -27.97
CA PRO A 432 8.01 -12.51 -27.73
C PRO A 432 8.08 -12.23 -26.23
N ASP A 433 9.17 -11.60 -25.78
CA ASP A 433 9.40 -11.36 -24.36
C ASP A 433 8.30 -10.47 -23.77
N GLY A 434 7.89 -9.40 -24.47
CA GLY A 434 6.81 -8.53 -24.03
C GLY A 434 5.48 -9.25 -23.84
N ASN A 435 5.13 -10.22 -24.69
CA ASN A 435 3.92 -11.04 -24.51
C ASN A 435 4.01 -11.87 -23.23
N PHE A 436 5.16 -12.50 -23.00
CA PHE A 436 5.41 -13.25 -21.78
C PHE A 436 5.31 -12.35 -20.55
N ARG A 437 5.94 -11.17 -20.56
CA ARG A 437 5.90 -10.20 -19.45
C ARG A 437 4.49 -9.73 -19.11
N ILE A 438 3.69 -9.43 -20.13
CA ILE A 438 2.27 -9.07 -19.97
C ILE A 438 1.53 -10.21 -19.27
N VAL A 439 1.65 -11.44 -19.78
CA VAL A 439 0.88 -12.58 -19.28
C VAL A 439 1.33 -13.00 -17.88
N ILE A 440 2.63 -13.01 -17.58
CA ILE A 440 3.13 -13.37 -16.25
C ILE A 440 2.87 -12.28 -15.21
N ALA A 441 2.89 -10.99 -15.58
CA ALA A 441 2.46 -9.90 -14.70
C ALA A 441 0.97 -10.03 -14.35
N HIS A 442 0.13 -10.39 -15.32
CA HIS A 442 -1.29 -10.65 -15.07
C HIS A 442 -1.50 -11.91 -14.22
N ALA A 443 -0.71 -12.96 -14.43
CA ALA A 443 -0.74 -14.16 -13.59
C ALA A 443 -0.34 -13.88 -12.14
N GLU A 444 0.65 -13.01 -11.90
CA GLU A 444 1.07 -12.60 -10.55
C GLU A 444 -0.04 -11.88 -9.79
N LYS A 445 -0.86 -11.07 -10.48
CA LYS A 445 -2.03 -10.41 -9.86
C LYS A 445 -3.09 -11.43 -9.43
N LEU A 446 -3.31 -12.48 -10.22
CA LEU A 446 -4.29 -13.53 -9.95
C LEU A 446 -3.80 -14.51 -8.87
N GLN A 447 -2.52 -14.85 -8.88
CA GLN A 447 -1.90 -15.78 -7.95
C GLN A 447 -0.47 -15.31 -7.60
N PRO A 448 -0.34 -14.53 -6.51
CA PRO A 448 0.94 -13.99 -6.07
C PRO A 448 1.99 -15.08 -5.82
N GLY A 449 3.23 -14.81 -6.22
CA GLY A 449 4.39 -15.69 -6.10
C GLY A 449 4.71 -16.52 -7.35
N ILE A 450 3.84 -16.55 -8.36
CA ILE A 450 4.09 -17.28 -9.61
C ILE A 450 5.22 -16.65 -10.41
N TYR A 451 5.32 -15.33 -10.43
CA TYR A 451 6.39 -14.65 -11.16
C TYR A 451 7.76 -15.08 -10.62
N SER A 452 7.93 -15.03 -9.30
CA SER A 452 9.18 -15.41 -8.62
C SER A 452 9.45 -16.90 -8.70
N MET A 453 8.43 -17.75 -8.78
CA MET A 453 8.57 -19.19 -9.01
C MET A 453 9.09 -19.53 -10.41
N VAL A 454 8.61 -18.82 -11.44
CA VAL A 454 8.98 -19.08 -12.85
C VAL A 454 10.31 -18.40 -13.22
N CYS A 455 10.50 -17.14 -12.84
CA CYS A 455 11.68 -16.36 -13.20
C CYS A 455 12.82 -16.48 -12.18
N GLY A 456 12.55 -17.05 -11.01
CA GLY A 456 13.47 -17.09 -9.88
C GLY A 456 13.50 -15.77 -9.10
N SER A 457 13.76 -15.88 -7.80
CA SER A 457 14.07 -14.73 -6.95
C SER A 457 15.55 -14.36 -7.05
N LEU A 458 15.85 -13.08 -7.29
CA LEU A 458 17.22 -12.58 -7.25
C LEU A 458 17.86 -12.72 -5.85
N ALA A 459 17.10 -12.97 -4.77
CA ALA A 459 17.67 -13.29 -3.47
C ALA A 459 18.62 -14.51 -3.51
N VAL A 460 18.45 -15.39 -4.50
CA VAL A 460 19.32 -16.57 -4.72
C VAL A 460 20.55 -16.24 -5.60
N ARG A 461 20.51 -15.17 -6.40
CA ARG A 461 21.60 -14.72 -7.30
C ARG A 461 22.35 -13.47 -6.80
N GLY A 462 21.82 -12.76 -5.81
CA GLY A 462 22.29 -11.46 -5.33
C GLY A 462 23.65 -11.45 -4.62
N ARG A 463 24.35 -12.59 -4.51
CA ARG A 463 25.76 -12.60 -4.12
C ARG A 463 26.70 -12.09 -5.21
N ASP A 464 26.26 -12.04 -6.47
CA ASP A 464 27.15 -11.70 -7.60
C ASP A 464 26.84 -10.34 -8.25
N ILE A 465 25.78 -9.62 -7.84
CA ILE A 465 25.29 -8.42 -8.57
C ILE A 465 25.61 -7.10 -7.83
N LEU A 466 26.07 -7.15 -6.57
CA LEU A 466 26.46 -5.95 -5.81
C LEU A 466 27.93 -5.54 -6.02
N GLU A 467 28.65 -6.14 -6.97
CA GLU A 467 30.04 -5.81 -7.31
C GLU A 467 30.23 -5.08 -8.67
N VAL A 468 29.21 -4.37 -9.18
CA VAL A 468 29.36 -3.52 -10.39
C VAL A 468 28.91 -2.09 -10.18
#